data_AF-A0A2V5NK41-F1
#
_entry.id   AF-A0A2V5NK41-F1
#
_cell.length_a   1.000
_cell.length_b   1.000
_cell.length_c   1.000
_cell.angle_alpha   90.00
_cell.angle_beta   90.00
_cell.angle_gamma   90.00
#
_symmetry.space_group_name_H-M   'P 1'
#
loop_
_entity.id
_entity.type
_entity.pdbx_description
1 polymer ?
#
loop_
_entity_poly.entity_id
_entity_poly.type
_entity_poly.pdbx_seq_one_letter_code
_entity_poly.pdbx_strand_id
1 'polypeptide(L)'
;MGISPIRSNLKMRIGPVNLISKKDLMSSQSTESKRLLSYVIAEWACTLKYEHLSPEAIQAAKLFWFDSIGCALGGSQQEDAKILLTHYRAMAGEAVAGGAAPGRASPMPATTGKGKATAFVSGFKTNPVDAAFLNGHMIRTMDY
;
A
#
# COMPACT_ATOMS: atom_id res chain seq x y z
N MET A 1 -67.08 -47.79 10.82
CA MET A 1 -68.10 -47.05 11.60
C MET A 1 -67.33 -46.32 12.69
N GLY A 2 -66.93 -45.06 12.52
CA GLY A 2 -67.79 -43.88 12.43
C GLY A 2 -67.61 -43.10 13.74
N ILE A 3 -66.61 -42.22 13.81
CA ILE A 3 -66.39 -41.36 14.99
C ILE A 3 -66.84 -39.95 14.60
N SER A 4 -68.03 -39.56 15.06
CA SER A 4 -68.51 -38.18 15.01
C SER A 4 -67.93 -37.37 16.18
N PRO A 5 -67.59 -36.08 16.00
CA PRO A 5 -67.01 -35.26 17.05
C PRO A 5 -68.09 -34.62 17.93
N ILE A 6 -67.92 -34.73 19.25
CA ILE A 6 -68.67 -33.96 20.24
C ILE A 6 -68.02 -32.57 20.35
N ARG A 7 -68.75 -31.52 19.94
CA ARG A 7 -68.36 -30.13 20.19
C ARG A 7 -68.71 -29.76 21.63
N SER A 8 -67.71 -29.60 22.49
CA SER A 8 -67.85 -28.88 23.77
C SER A 8 -67.37 -27.45 23.60
N ASN A 9 -68.29 -26.49 23.80
CA ASN A 9 -68.01 -25.06 23.80
C ASN A 9 -67.25 -24.67 25.07
N LEU A 10 -65.92 -24.54 24.99
CA LEU A 10 -65.13 -23.92 26.05
C LEU A 10 -64.94 -22.43 25.75
N LYS A 11 -65.61 -21.61 26.56
CA LYS A 11 -65.59 -20.15 26.52
C LYS A 11 -64.25 -19.67 27.12
N MET A 12 -63.26 -19.35 26.29
CA MET A 12 -62.02 -18.71 26.77
C MET A 12 -62.27 -17.23 27.04
N ARG A 13 -62.18 -16.86 28.32
CA ARG A 13 -62.05 -15.46 28.78
C ARG A 13 -60.74 -14.90 28.25
N ILE A 14 -60.83 -13.86 27.42
CA ILE A 14 -59.68 -13.09 26.93
C ILE A 14 -59.36 -12.07 28.04
N GLY A 15 -58.22 -12.24 28.73
CA GLY A 15 -57.64 -11.21 29.60
C GLY A 15 -57.01 -10.09 28.78
N PRO A 16 -56.73 -8.91 29.37
CA PRO A 16 -56.20 -7.77 28.62
C PRO A 16 -54.82 -8.10 28.04
N VAL A 17 -54.71 -8.01 26.72
CA VAL A 17 -53.45 -8.07 25.98
C VAL A 17 -52.67 -6.80 26.30
N ASN A 18 -51.54 -6.93 27.01
CA ASN A 18 -50.62 -5.82 27.19
C ASN A 18 -49.99 -5.48 25.82
N LEU A 19 -50.40 -4.36 25.22
CA LEU A 19 -49.73 -3.76 24.08
C LEU A 19 -48.35 -3.27 24.55
N ILE A 20 -47.33 -4.10 24.38
CA ILE A 20 -45.95 -3.65 24.43
C ILE A 20 -45.78 -2.66 23.28
N SER A 21 -45.58 -1.39 23.64
CA SER A 21 -45.37 -0.29 22.71
C SER A 21 -44.16 -0.60 21.83
N LYS A 22 -44.36 -0.67 20.50
CA LYS A 22 -43.29 -0.81 19.49
C LYS A 22 -42.20 0.27 19.58
N LYS A 23 -42.39 1.32 20.39
CA LYS A 23 -41.42 2.42 20.58
C LYS A 23 -40.20 2.00 21.42
N ASP A 24 -40.30 0.98 22.27
CA ASP A 24 -39.22 0.62 23.19
C ASP A 24 -38.19 -0.38 22.59
N LEU A 25 -38.45 -0.91 21.38
CA LEU A 25 -37.54 -1.84 20.69
C LEU A 25 -36.58 -1.13 19.70
N MET A 26 -36.72 0.18 19.48
CA MET A 26 -35.98 0.93 18.44
C MET A 26 -35.05 2.04 18.97
N SER A 27 -34.50 1.93 20.18
CA SER A 27 -33.57 2.97 20.70
C SER A 27 -32.14 2.51 20.99
N SER A 28 -31.74 1.29 20.60
CA SER A 28 -30.39 0.77 20.89
C SER A 28 -29.74 0.06 19.71
N GLN A 29 -29.93 0.54 18.47
CA GLN A 29 -28.92 0.26 17.45
C GLN A 29 -27.74 1.18 17.73
N SER A 30 -26.79 0.68 18.54
CA SER A 30 -25.44 1.22 18.57
C SER A 30 -25.02 1.43 17.13
N THR A 31 -24.75 2.68 16.74
CA THR A 31 -24.18 2.98 15.44
C THR A 31 -22.75 2.49 15.49
N GLU A 32 -22.55 1.19 15.27
CA GLU A 32 -21.24 0.60 15.11
C GLU A 32 -20.66 1.21 13.84
N SER A 33 -19.84 2.25 14.03
CA SER A 33 -19.14 2.91 12.95
C SER A 33 -18.30 1.87 12.25
N LYS A 34 -18.66 1.53 11.01
CA LYS A 34 -17.97 0.49 10.23
C LYS A 34 -16.50 0.86 10.15
N ARG A 35 -15.66 0.04 10.78
CA ARG A 35 -14.21 0.25 10.76
C ARG A 35 -13.73 0.25 9.31
N LEU A 36 -13.13 1.36 8.87
CA LEU A 36 -12.61 1.47 7.51
C LEU A 36 -11.44 0.50 7.32
N LEU A 37 -11.41 -0.21 6.19
CA LEU A 37 -10.30 -1.11 5.86
C LEU A 37 -8.94 -0.39 5.90
N SER A 38 -8.90 0.87 5.44
CA SER A 38 -7.71 1.71 5.54
C SER A 38 -7.23 1.91 6.98
N TYR A 39 -8.17 2.09 7.92
CA TYR A 39 -7.86 2.21 9.34
C TYR A 39 -7.37 0.87 9.93
N VAL A 40 -7.91 -0.27 9.49
CA VAL A 40 -7.41 -1.60 9.88
C VAL A 40 -5.96 -1.81 9.43
N ILE A 41 -5.67 -1.53 8.16
CA ILE A 41 -4.33 -1.70 7.58
C ILE A 41 -3.33 -0.74 8.23
N ALA A 42 -3.73 0.53 8.46
CA ALA A 42 -2.89 1.51 9.12
C ALA A 42 -2.57 1.10 10.57
N GLU A 43 -3.55 0.64 11.35
CA GLU A 43 -3.31 0.14 12.71
C GLU A 43 -2.36 -1.07 12.69
N TRP A 44 -2.57 -2.03 11.78
CA TRP A 44 -1.68 -3.17 11.63
C TRP A 44 -0.23 -2.73 11.32
N ALA A 45 -0.03 -1.83 10.36
CA ALA A 45 1.29 -1.35 9.97
C ALA A 45 2.00 -0.59 11.12
N CYS A 46 1.26 0.23 11.87
CA CYS A 46 1.81 1.00 12.99
C CYS A 46 2.14 0.15 14.23
N THR A 47 1.51 -1.01 14.38
CA THR A 47 1.68 -1.89 15.56
C THR A 47 2.64 -3.06 15.31
N LEU A 48 3.07 -3.29 14.07
CA LEU A 48 3.99 -4.34 13.69
C LEU A 48 5.38 -4.13 14.34
N LYS A 49 5.97 -5.20 14.88
CA LYS A 49 7.29 -5.21 15.50
C LYS A 49 8.13 -6.36 14.95
N TYR A 50 9.44 -6.32 15.18
CA TYR A 50 10.35 -7.36 14.71
C TYR A 50 10.01 -8.75 15.27
N GLU A 51 9.50 -8.83 16.50
CA GLU A 51 9.13 -10.10 17.16
C GLU A 51 7.92 -10.77 16.49
N HIS A 52 7.14 -10.02 15.69
CA HIS A 52 6.02 -10.57 14.94
C HIS A 52 6.45 -11.22 13.61
N LEU A 53 7.72 -11.07 13.20
CA LEU A 53 8.22 -11.61 11.94
C LEU A 53 8.61 -13.08 12.09
N SER A 54 8.00 -13.95 11.28
CA SER A 54 8.39 -15.37 11.26
C SER A 54 9.77 -15.55 10.59
N PRO A 55 10.50 -16.63 10.93
CA PRO A 55 11.77 -16.94 10.26
C PRO A 55 11.64 -17.05 8.74
N GLU A 56 10.52 -17.60 8.26
CA GLU A 56 10.22 -17.75 6.82
C GLU A 56 10.02 -16.40 6.15
N ALA A 57 9.31 -15.48 6.80
CA ALA A 57 9.11 -14.12 6.28
C ALA A 57 10.45 -13.37 6.16
N ILE A 58 11.33 -13.52 7.15
CA ILE A 58 12.69 -12.95 7.12
C ILE A 58 13.50 -13.56 5.98
N GLN A 59 13.45 -14.88 5.81
CA GLN A 59 14.18 -15.56 4.74
C GLN A 59 13.67 -15.14 3.35
N ALA A 60 12.35 -15.05 3.16
CA ALA A 60 11.75 -14.57 1.92
C ALA A 60 12.14 -13.13 1.63
N ALA A 61 12.13 -12.24 2.63
CA ALA A 61 12.55 -10.85 2.48
C ALA A 61 14.02 -10.73 2.05
N LYS A 62 14.92 -11.55 2.60
CA LYS A 62 16.33 -11.59 2.18
C LYS A 62 16.47 -12.02 0.72
N LEU A 63 15.78 -13.08 0.31
CA LEU A 63 15.82 -13.58 -1.07
C LEU A 63 15.29 -12.52 -2.04
N PHE A 64 14.15 -11.90 -1.72
CA PHE A 64 13.56 -10.83 -2.52
C PHE A 64 14.51 -9.63 -2.66
N TRP A 65 15.25 -9.31 -1.59
CA TRP A 65 16.23 -8.23 -1.60
C TRP A 65 17.44 -8.53 -2.49
N PHE A 66 17.97 -9.76 -2.41
CA PHE A 66 19.06 -10.20 -3.29
C PHE A 66 18.66 -10.20 -4.76
N ASP A 67 17.47 -10.71 -5.06
CA ASP A 67 16.90 -10.73 -6.39
C ASP A 67 16.74 -9.30 -6.95
N SER A 68 16.09 -8.41 -6.19
CA SER A 68 15.92 -7.00 -6.56
C SER A 68 17.26 -6.29 -6.86
N ILE A 69 18.29 -6.52 -6.06
CA ILE A 69 19.62 -5.93 -6.31
C ILE A 69 20.29 -6.56 -7.54
N GLY A 70 20.14 -7.87 -7.74
CA GLY A 70 20.60 -8.56 -8.94
C GLY A 70 19.96 -7.98 -10.20
N CYS A 71 18.63 -7.82 -10.19
CA CYS A 71 17.89 -7.16 -11.28
C CYS A 71 18.36 -5.73 -11.49
N ALA A 72 18.54 -4.94 -10.43
CA ALA A 72 19.08 -3.59 -10.54
C ALA A 72 20.49 -3.52 -11.16
N LEU A 73 21.37 -4.46 -10.80
CA LEU A 73 22.72 -4.55 -11.36
C LEU A 73 22.65 -4.83 -12.86
N GLY A 74 21.83 -5.79 -13.29
CA GLY A 74 21.61 -6.07 -14.72
C GLY A 74 20.95 -4.90 -15.44
N GLY A 75 19.87 -4.35 -14.87
CA GLY A 75 19.10 -3.26 -15.44
C GLY A 75 19.86 -1.94 -15.53
N SER A 76 20.86 -1.71 -14.67
CA SER A 76 21.71 -0.50 -14.74
C SER A 76 22.46 -0.36 -16.07
N GLN A 77 22.62 -1.45 -16.83
CA GLN A 77 23.30 -1.45 -18.11
C GLN A 77 22.37 -1.16 -19.30
N GLN A 78 21.05 -1.14 -19.08
CA GLN A 78 20.06 -0.82 -20.09
C GLN A 78 20.16 0.66 -20.52
N GLU A 79 19.81 0.94 -21.77
CA GLU A 79 19.99 2.27 -22.36
C GLU A 79 19.07 3.32 -21.73
N ASP A 80 17.84 2.93 -21.42
CA ASP A 80 16.87 3.74 -20.67
C ASP A 80 17.40 4.14 -19.29
N ALA A 81 18.05 3.24 -18.57
CA ALA A 81 18.67 3.53 -17.28
C ALA A 81 19.80 4.58 -17.40
N LYS A 82 20.60 4.52 -18.48
CA LYS A 82 21.67 5.50 -18.76
C LYS A 82 21.12 6.87 -19.14
N ILE A 83 20.08 6.91 -19.99
CA ILE A 83 19.38 8.14 -20.37
C ILE A 83 18.81 8.81 -19.13
N LEU A 84 18.15 8.02 -18.27
CA LEU A 84 17.53 8.54 -17.05
C LEU A 84 18.57 9.08 -16.08
N LEU A 85 19.66 8.34 -15.85
CA LEU A 85 20.76 8.79 -15.00
C LEU A 85 21.39 10.10 -15.52
N THR A 86 21.60 10.21 -16.83
CA THR A 86 22.13 11.41 -17.49
C THR A 86 21.21 12.61 -17.26
N HIS A 87 19.90 12.41 -17.42
CA HIS A 87 18.91 13.45 -17.16
C HIS A 87 18.95 13.95 -15.71
N TYR A 88 18.98 13.05 -14.73
CA TYR A 88 19.02 13.43 -13.31
C TYR A 88 20.35 14.06 -12.90
N ARG A 89 21.47 13.66 -13.49
CA ARG A 89 22.77 14.34 -13.30
C ARG A 89 22.74 15.77 -13.81
N ALA A 90 22.15 15.99 -14.99
CA ALA A 90 21.97 17.33 -15.55
C ALA A 90 21.07 18.21 -14.65
N MET A 91 19.95 17.66 -14.14
CA MET A 91 19.09 18.37 -13.17
C MET A 91 19.81 18.69 -11.85
N ALA A 92 20.75 17.84 -11.43
CA ALA A 92 21.59 18.07 -10.26
C ALA A 92 22.73 19.08 -10.49
N GLY A 93 22.85 19.63 -11.71
CA GLY A 93 23.88 20.59 -12.08
C GLY A 93 25.26 19.97 -12.33
N GLU A 94 25.36 18.65 -12.55
CA GLU A 94 26.61 18.02 -12.97
C GLU A 94 26.86 18.28 -14.47
N ALA A 95 28.11 18.62 -14.82
CA ALA A 95 28.52 18.75 -16.20
C ALA A 95 28.57 17.35 -16.85
N VAL A 96 27.66 17.09 -17.79
CA VAL A 96 27.59 15.80 -18.48
C VAL A 96 28.47 15.83 -19.72
N ALA A 97 29.51 14.99 -19.78
CA ALA A 97 30.40 14.90 -20.93
C ALA A 97 29.71 14.23 -22.13
N GLY A 98 29.49 14.97 -23.23
CA GLY A 98 29.18 14.40 -24.54
C GLY A 98 27.73 14.39 -25.03
N GLY A 99 26.78 15.09 -24.40
CA GLY A 99 25.38 15.13 -24.83
C GLY A 99 24.83 16.55 -24.98
N ALA A 100 24.12 16.81 -26.08
CA ALA A 100 23.48 18.08 -26.37
C ALA A 100 22.74 18.67 -25.16
N ALA A 101 22.82 20.00 -25.01
CA ALA A 101 22.13 20.73 -23.96
C ALA A 101 20.67 20.25 -23.86
N PRO A 102 20.17 19.86 -22.67
CA PRO A 102 18.76 19.55 -22.53
C PRO A 102 17.99 20.82 -22.88
N GLY A 103 17.15 20.72 -23.91
CA GLY A 103 16.34 21.82 -24.38
C GLY A 103 15.65 22.48 -23.21
N ARG A 104 15.94 23.78 -23.02
CA ARG A 104 15.23 24.72 -22.14
C ARG A 104 14.60 24.06 -20.91
N ALA A 105 15.42 23.44 -20.07
CA ALA A 105 14.97 23.06 -18.73
C ALA A 105 14.55 24.36 -18.04
N SER A 106 13.26 24.50 -17.75
CA SER A 106 12.74 25.53 -16.86
C SER A 106 13.63 25.59 -15.61
N PRO A 107 13.85 26.77 -15.00
CA PRO A 107 14.65 26.88 -13.80
C PRO A 107 13.90 26.21 -12.64
N MET A 108 14.01 24.88 -12.54
CA MET A 108 13.80 24.16 -11.31
C MET A 108 15.07 24.27 -10.48
N PRO A 109 14.97 24.40 -9.15
CA PRO A 109 16.13 24.54 -8.30
C PRO A 109 17.04 23.32 -8.48
N ALA A 110 18.26 23.57 -8.94
CA ALA A 110 19.28 22.54 -9.07
C ALA A 110 19.51 21.90 -7.70
N THR A 111 19.12 20.64 -7.56
CA THR A 111 19.47 19.81 -6.40
C THR A 111 20.93 19.42 -6.57
N THR A 112 21.84 20.37 -6.30
CA THR A 112 23.29 20.15 -6.29
C THR A 112 23.59 18.79 -5.68
N GLY A 113 24.37 17.95 -6.36
CA GLY A 113 24.74 16.54 -6.05
C GLY A 113 25.31 16.27 -4.64
N LYS A 114 24.55 16.64 -3.61
CA LYS A 114 24.78 16.52 -2.17
C LYS A 114 23.69 15.66 -1.54
N GLY A 115 23.07 14.80 -2.36
CA GLY A 115 22.06 13.87 -1.92
C GLY A 115 22.59 12.88 -0.89
N LYS A 116 21.72 12.44 0.02
CA LYS A 116 22.05 11.41 1.01
C LYS A 116 21.82 9.98 0.48
N ALA A 117 21.10 9.84 -0.64
CA ALA A 117 20.75 8.56 -1.22
C ALA A 117 21.50 8.32 -2.53
N THR A 118 21.91 7.08 -2.76
CA THR A 118 22.71 6.67 -3.92
C THR A 118 21.81 6.02 -4.97
N ALA A 119 21.95 6.44 -6.22
CA ALA A 119 21.43 5.69 -7.36
C ALA A 119 22.34 4.48 -7.63
N PHE A 120 21.77 3.28 -7.69
CA PHE A 120 22.51 2.03 -7.74
C PHE A 120 23.55 2.02 -8.85
N VAL A 121 24.71 1.38 -8.58
CA VAL A 121 25.81 1.11 -9.52
C VAL A 121 26.50 2.35 -10.12
N SER A 122 25.96 3.55 -9.94
CA SER A 122 26.37 4.75 -10.66
C SER A 122 27.32 5.69 -9.90
N GLY A 123 27.40 5.54 -8.57
CA GLY A 123 28.07 6.48 -7.68
C GLY A 123 27.37 7.84 -7.53
N PHE A 124 26.30 8.10 -8.29
CA PHE A 124 25.54 9.35 -8.24
C PHE A 124 24.71 9.42 -6.96
N LYS A 125 24.73 10.59 -6.30
CA LYS A 125 24.00 10.85 -5.06
C LYS A 125 22.99 11.98 -5.22
N THR A 126 21.74 11.70 -4.88
CA THR A 126 20.62 12.65 -4.97
C THR A 126 19.67 12.50 -3.77
N ASN A 127 18.57 13.26 -3.77
CA ASN A 127 17.53 13.16 -2.76
C ASN A 127 16.87 11.76 -2.81
N PRO A 128 16.25 11.30 -1.72
CA PRO A 128 15.73 9.93 -1.64
C PRO A 128 14.60 9.63 -2.63
N VAL A 129 13.84 10.63 -3.08
CA VAL A 129 12.75 10.44 -4.04
C VAL A 129 13.32 10.10 -5.42
N ASP A 130 14.26 10.92 -5.90
CA ASP A 130 14.92 10.69 -7.19
C ASP A 130 15.73 9.39 -7.19
N ALA A 131 16.45 9.11 -6.10
CA ALA A 131 17.22 7.87 -5.98
C ALA A 131 16.29 6.64 -5.98
N ALA A 132 15.15 6.69 -5.28
CA ALA A 132 14.18 5.61 -5.29
C ALA A 132 13.58 5.40 -6.70
N PHE A 133 13.30 6.48 -7.42
CA PHE A 133 12.81 6.40 -8.80
C PHE A 133 13.84 5.78 -9.75
N LEU A 134 15.09 6.25 -9.72
CA LEU A 134 16.20 5.68 -10.51
C LEU A 134 16.41 4.19 -10.19
N ASN A 135 16.45 3.85 -8.90
CA ASN A 135 16.66 2.47 -8.45
C ASN A 135 15.49 1.57 -8.85
N GLY A 136 14.24 2.04 -8.70
CA GLY A 136 13.05 1.31 -9.11
C GLY A 136 13.01 1.04 -10.62
N HIS A 137 13.44 2.01 -11.43
CA HIS A 137 13.59 1.83 -12.87
C HIS A 137 14.64 0.76 -13.20
N MET A 138 15.82 0.81 -12.57
CA MET A 138 16.87 -0.20 -12.76
C MET A 138 16.41 -1.62 -12.36
N ILE A 139 15.59 -1.76 -11.32
CA ILE A 139 15.05 -3.07 -10.91
C ILE A 139 14.11 -3.64 -11.97
N ARG A 140 13.31 -2.78 -12.62
CA ARG A 140 12.17 -3.20 -13.45
C ARG A 140 12.43 -3.19 -14.96
N THR A 141 13.46 -2.49 -15.44
CA THR A 141 13.68 -2.23 -16.88
C THR A 141 13.79 -3.50 -17.73
N MET A 142 14.23 -4.62 -17.16
CA MET A 142 14.39 -5.87 -17.91
C MET A 142 13.24 -6.88 -17.70
N ASP A 143 12.19 -6.55 -16.95
CA ASP A 143 11.12 -7.47 -16.55
C ASP A 143 11.63 -8.80 -15.94
N TYR A 144 12.73 -8.73 -15.18
CA TYR A 144 13.30 -9.85 -14.42
C TYR A 144 12.85 -9.85 -12.96
#